data_AF-A0A2D7V116-F1
#
_entry.id   AF-A0A2D7V116-F1
#
_cell.length_a   1.000
_cell.length_b   1.000
_cell.length_c   1.000
_cell.angle_alpha   90.00
_cell.angle_beta   90.00
_cell.angle_gamma   90.00
#
_symmetry.space_group_name_H-M   'P 1'
#
loop_
_entity.id
_entity.type
_entity.pdbx_description
1 polymer ?
#
loop_
_entity_poly.entity_id
_entity_poly.type
_entity_poly.pdbx_seq_one_letter_code
_entity_poly.pdbx_strand_id
1 'polypeptide(L)'
;MRNRVVVDAEVWMDDPEDHDFSPRARMSDGQLHIQNEGQDDVFSTFELEEEMQIIAERDRVIELRIKFGVHGMHGTLTHKTPLPRTGPNAKKLAESRWKTLLPLEISS
;
A
#
# COMPACT_ATOMS: atom_id res chain seq x y z
N MET A 1 10.04 -21.71 8.13
CA MET A 1 8.97 -20.77 7.74
C MET A 1 9.45 -19.39 8.16
N ARG A 2 9.57 -18.42 7.24
CA ARG A 2 10.06 -17.07 7.60
C ARG A 2 8.87 -16.29 8.18
N ASN A 3 8.77 -16.22 9.51
CA ASN A 3 7.83 -15.32 10.17
C ASN A 3 8.42 -13.91 10.06
N ARG A 4 7.90 -13.14 9.11
CA ARG A 4 8.15 -11.71 8.94
C ARG A 4 6.85 -10.98 9.17
N VAL A 5 6.93 -9.74 9.67
CA VAL A 5 5.75 -8.86 9.74
C VAL A 5 5.26 -8.55 8.33
N VAL A 6 3.98 -8.84 8.09
CA VAL A 6 3.29 -8.60 6.82
C VAL A 6 2.15 -7.63 7.09
N VAL A 7 2.04 -6.59 6.26
CA VAL A 7 1.02 -5.56 6.38
C VAL A 7 0.28 -5.42 5.06
N ASP A 8 -1.05 -5.33 5.12
CA ASP A 8 -1.89 -5.03 3.98
C ASP A 8 -2.30 -3.55 4.03
N ALA A 9 -2.02 -2.82 2.95
CA ALA A 9 -2.38 -1.43 2.77
C ALA A 9 -3.28 -1.26 1.53
N GLU A 10 -4.34 -0.46 1.69
CA GLU A 10 -5.17 0.01 0.59
C GLU A 10 -4.83 1.47 0.31
N VAL A 11 -4.31 1.72 -0.89
CA VAL A 11 -3.79 3.03 -1.29
C VAL A 11 -4.70 3.57 -2.39
N TRP A 12 -5.12 4.82 -2.23
CA TRP A 12 -5.94 5.53 -3.21
C TRP A 12 -5.13 6.68 -3.81
N MET A 13 -5.16 6.76 -5.14
CA MET A 13 -4.65 7.90 -5.87
C MET A 13 -5.81 8.87 -6.10
N ASP A 14 -5.75 10.04 -5.49
CA ASP A 14 -6.80 11.06 -5.59
C ASP A 14 -6.45 12.12 -6.64
N ASP A 15 -5.16 12.42 -6.84
CA ASP A 15 -4.65 13.34 -7.86
C ASP A 15 -3.71 12.62 -8.86
N PRO A 16 -3.71 12.99 -10.16
CA PRO A 16 -2.72 12.51 -11.13
C PRO A 16 -1.24 12.73 -10.74
N GLU A 17 -0.95 13.71 -9.89
CA GLU A 17 0.37 13.98 -9.35
C GLU A 17 0.81 12.97 -8.27
N ASP A 18 -0.11 12.18 -7.70
CA ASP A 18 0.17 11.11 -6.71
C ASP A 18 0.76 9.83 -7.32
N HIS A 19 1.29 9.91 -8.54
CA HIS A 19 1.85 8.75 -9.25
C HIS A 19 3.17 8.26 -8.63
N ASP A 20 3.85 9.08 -7.84
CA ASP A 20 5.11 8.74 -7.17
C ASP A 20 4.88 8.18 -5.75
N PHE A 21 4.24 7.02 -5.70
CA PHE A 21 4.06 6.28 -4.45
C PHE A 21 5.35 5.51 -4.09
N SER A 22 6.12 6.05 -3.16
CA SER A 22 7.40 5.55 -2.60
C SER A 22 7.28 5.33 -1.08
N PRO A 23 6.66 4.22 -0.62
CA PRO A 23 6.40 3.99 0.80
C PRO A 23 7.69 3.72 1.61
N ARG A 24 7.67 4.19 2.86
CA ARG A 24 8.69 4.03 3.90
C ARG A 24 8.02 3.46 5.14
N ALA A 25 8.74 2.62 5.88
CA ALA A 25 8.28 1.98 7.09
C ALA A 25 9.12 2.44 8.29
N ARG A 26 8.45 2.94 9.32
CA ARG A 26 9.07 3.37 10.58
C ARG A 26 8.39 2.69 11.76
N MET A 27 9.14 2.30 12.78
CA MET A 27 8.61 1.78 14.03
C MET A 27 9.01 2.67 15.21
N SER A 28 8.02 3.00 16.04
CA SER A 28 8.18 3.74 17.30
C SER A 28 7.11 3.32 18.28
N ASP A 29 7.45 3.18 19.56
CA ASP A 29 6.48 2.89 20.64
C ASP A 29 5.55 1.69 20.37
N GLY A 30 6.09 0.62 19.78
CA GLY A 30 5.32 -0.58 19.42
C GLY A 30 4.34 -0.38 18.25
N GLN A 31 4.40 0.74 17.56
CA GLN A 31 3.58 1.06 16.40
C GLN A 31 4.43 1.07 15.14
N LEU A 32 3.86 0.53 14.06
CA LEU A 32 4.40 0.62 12.72
C LEU A 32 3.68 1.72 11.94
N HIS A 33 4.45 2.65 11.42
CA HIS A 33 4.00 3.75 10.59
C HIS A 33 4.44 3.50 9.15
N ILE A 34 3.49 3.61 8.23
CA ILE A 34 3.76 3.65 6.78
C ILE A 34 3.55 5.09 6.32
N GLN A 35 4.58 5.65 5.72
CA GLN A 35 4.56 7.01 5.17
C GLN A 35 5.09 7.02 3.74
N ASN A 36 4.64 7.95 2.92
CA ASN A 36 5.22 8.13 1.59
C ASN A 36 6.46 9.04 1.67
N GLU A 37 7.43 8.84 0.79
CA GLU A 37 8.61 9.70 0.72
C GLU A 37 8.23 11.16 0.41
N GLY A 38 8.80 12.10 1.16
CA GLY A 38 8.55 13.54 0.97
C GLY A 38 7.20 14.04 1.50
N GLN A 39 6.39 13.17 2.12
CA GLN A 39 5.16 13.55 2.81
C GLN A 39 5.34 13.36 4.31
N ASP A 40 5.12 14.44 5.07
CA ASP A 40 5.23 14.42 6.54
C ASP A 40 4.02 13.76 7.22
N ASP A 41 2.94 13.52 6.47
CA ASP A 41 1.74 12.86 6.97
C ASP A 41 1.92 11.33 7.02
N VAL A 42 1.61 10.75 8.18
CA VAL A 42 1.55 9.29 8.35
C VAL A 42 0.28 8.78 7.67
N PHE A 43 0.43 7.94 6.65
CA PHE A 43 -0.69 7.38 5.88
C PHE A 43 -1.42 6.29 6.65
N SER A 44 -0.71 5.50 7.44
CA SER A 44 -1.29 4.40 8.20
C SER A 44 -0.42 4.04 9.38
N THR A 45 -1.08 3.72 10.50
CA THR A 45 -0.44 3.25 11.72
C THR A 45 -1.05 1.91 12.12
N PHE A 46 -0.20 0.97 12.51
CA PHE A 46 -0.57 -0.37 12.93
C PHE A 46 0.04 -0.65 14.31
N GLU A 47 -0.78 -1.08 15.27
CA GLU A 47 -0.28 -1.59 16.54
C GLU A 47 0.36 -2.96 16.32
N LEU A 48 1.58 -3.15 16.83
CA LEU A 48 2.28 -4.43 16.77
C LEU A 48 2.22 -5.12 18.13
N GLU A 49 1.82 -6.38 18.13
CA GLU A 49 1.96 -7.26 19.29
C GLU A 49 3.45 -7.50 19.61
N GLU A 50 3.76 -7.86 20.85
CA GLU A 50 5.14 -8.01 21.33
C GLU A 50 5.96 -9.00 20.48
N GLU A 51 5.37 -10.12 20.07
CA GLU A 51 6.02 -11.07 19.16
C GLU A 51 6.35 -10.47 17.79
N MET A 52 5.50 -9.56 17.29
CA MET A 52 5.68 -8.91 16.00
C MET A 52 6.77 -7.86 16.09
N GLN A 53 6.84 -7.14 17.20
CA GLN A 53 7.93 -6.20 17.50
C GLN A 53 9.28 -6.91 17.52
N ILE A 54 9.39 -8.05 18.22
CA ILE A 54 10.62 -8.86 18.27
C ILE A 54 11.04 -9.31 16.86
N ILE A 55 10.10 -9.75 16.04
CA ILE A 55 10.38 -10.14 14.65
C ILE A 55 10.82 -8.94 13.81
N ALA A 56 10.15 -7.80 13.95
CA ALA A 56 10.44 -6.57 13.22
C ALA A 56 11.83 -6.01 13.56
N GLU A 57 12.20 -5.99 14.85
CA GLU A 57 13.51 -5.57 15.33
C GLU A 57 14.64 -6.46 14.82
N ARG A 58 14.41 -7.77 14.77
CA ARG A 58 15.37 -8.76 14.27
C ARG A 58 15.58 -8.64 12.76
N ASP A 59 14.49 -8.57 11.99
CA ASP A 59 14.54 -8.64 10.53
C ASP A 59 14.87 -7.28 9.90
N ARG A 60 14.53 -6.17 10.57
CA ARG A 60 14.67 -4.78 10.06
C ARG A 60 14.04 -4.59 8.68
N VAL A 61 13.07 -5.43 8.32
CA VAL A 61 12.38 -5.40 7.03
C VAL A 61 10.96 -5.95 7.20
N ILE A 62 9.98 -5.31 6.56
CA ILE A 62 8.59 -5.77 6.51
C ILE A 62 8.18 -6.16 5.09
N GLU A 63 7.16 -7.02 4.95
CA GLU A 63 6.46 -7.21 3.68
C GLU A 63 5.23 -6.31 3.65
N LEU A 64 5.20 -5.35 2.73
CA LEU A 64 4.03 -4.52 2.48
C LEU A 64 3.28 -5.08 1.26
N ARG A 65 2.00 -5.36 1.44
CA ARG A 65 1.07 -5.79 0.39
C ARG A 65 0.15 -4.64 0.07
N ILE A 66 0.14 -4.24 -1.19
CA ILE A 66 -0.56 -3.04 -1.62
C ILE A 66 -1.71 -3.44 -2.54
N LYS A 67 -2.88 -2.89 -2.25
CA LYS A 67 -4.02 -2.82 -3.16
C LYS A 67 -4.19 -1.36 -3.55
N PHE A 68 -3.93 -1.05 -4.81
CA PHE A 68 -3.96 0.31 -5.30
C PHE A 68 -5.23 0.57 -6.08
N GLY A 69 -5.96 1.59 -5.68
CA GLY A 69 -7.14 2.10 -6.34
C GLY A 69 -6.88 3.50 -6.88
N VAL A 70 -7.58 3.87 -7.94
CA VAL A 70 -7.55 5.23 -8.47
C VAL A 70 -8.94 5.82 -8.39
N HIS A 71 -9.07 6.95 -7.72
CA HIS A 71 -10.27 7.77 -7.74
C HIS A 71 -10.15 8.84 -8.83
N GLY A 72 -11.27 9.37 -9.31
CA GLY A 72 -11.24 10.64 -10.04
C GLY A 72 -10.61 10.70 -11.45
N MET A 73 -9.89 9.69 -11.96
CA MET A 73 -9.34 9.68 -13.34
C MET A 73 -10.42 9.47 -14.43
N HIS A 74 -11.49 10.27 -14.39
CA HIS A 74 -12.56 10.28 -15.39
C HIS A 74 -12.23 11.29 -16.49
N GLY A 75 -11.26 10.95 -17.34
CA GLY A 75 -11.19 11.57 -18.66
C GLY A 75 -12.48 11.27 -19.43
N THR A 76 -13.14 12.28 -20.00
CA THR A 76 -14.30 12.04 -20.86
C THR A 76 -13.81 11.50 -22.21
N LEU A 77 -13.88 10.18 -22.39
CA LEU A 77 -13.65 9.54 -23.68
C LEU A 77 -14.67 10.06 -24.71
N THR A 78 -14.19 10.79 -25.73
CA THR A 78 -15.00 11.31 -26.85
C THR A 78 -15.43 10.22 -27.82
N HIS A 79 -14.63 9.16 -27.97
CA HIS A 79 -14.96 7.97 -28.76
C HIS A 79 -14.90 6.73 -27.88
N LYS A 80 -16.05 6.32 -27.32
CA LYS A 80 -16.16 5.12 -26.48
C LYS A 80 -16.43 3.90 -27.34
N THR A 81 -15.47 2.98 -27.41
CA THR A 81 -15.78 1.60 -27.78
C THR A 81 -16.64 1.00 -26.67
N PRO A 82 -17.79 0.37 -26.96
CA PRO A 82 -18.63 -0.24 -25.94
C PRO A 82 -17.82 -1.26 -25.12
N LEU A 83 -17.63 -0.98 -23.83
CA LEU A 83 -17.14 -1.93 -22.84
C LEU A 83 -18.37 -2.47 -22.09
N PRO A 84 -18.95 -3.61 -22.48
CA PRO A 84 -20.03 -4.22 -21.70
C PRO A 84 -19.45 -4.68 -20.34
N ARG A 85 -19.46 -3.76 -19.38
CA ARG A 85 -19.13 -4.01 -17.97
C ARG A 85 -20.10 -4.97 -17.30
N THR A 86 -21.28 -5.12 -17.88
CA THR A 86 -22.36 -5.98 -17.42
C THR A 86 -22.82 -6.87 -18.57
N GLY A 87 -22.75 -8.19 -18.37
CA GLY A 87 -23.10 -9.19 -19.37
C GLY A 87 -22.38 -10.52 -19.11
N PRO A 88 -22.83 -11.63 -19.72
CA PRO A 88 -22.30 -12.97 -19.46
C PRO A 88 -20.81 -13.14 -19.81
N ASN A 89 -20.24 -12.22 -20.61
CA ASN A 89 -18.83 -12.21 -21.03
C ASN A 89 -18.05 -10.99 -20.50
N ALA A 90 -18.58 -10.27 -19.50
CA ALA A 90 -17.88 -9.13 -18.92
C ALA A 90 -16.61 -9.60 -18.19
N LYS A 91 -15.43 -9.12 -18.63
CA LYS A 91 -14.16 -9.43 -17.97
C LYS A 91 -13.96 -8.46 -16.81
N LYS A 92 -13.80 -8.98 -15.59
CA LYS A 92 -13.41 -8.18 -14.42
C LYS A 92 -12.04 -7.55 -14.70
N LEU A 93 -11.92 -6.23 -14.53
CA LEU A 93 -10.63 -5.55 -14.63
C LEU A 93 -9.69 -6.11 -13.56
N ALA A 94 -8.41 -6.24 -13.91
CA ALA A 94 -7.39 -6.62 -12.93
C ALA A 94 -7.30 -5.51 -11.87
N GLU A 95 -7.34 -5.92 -10.60
CA GLU A 95 -7.07 -5.02 -9.48
C GLU A 95 -5.55 -4.84 -9.37
N SER A 96 -5.07 -3.60 -9.31
CA SER A 96 -3.64 -3.32 -9.15
C SER A 96 -3.20 -3.75 -7.76
N ARG A 97 -2.50 -4.88 -7.68
CA ARG A 97 -1.96 -5.42 -6.43
C ARG A 97 -0.51 -5.82 -6.60
N TRP A 98 0.32 -5.47 -5.63
CA TRP A 98 1.70 -5.93 -5.58
C TRP A 98 2.19 -6.08 -4.15
N LYS A 99 3.37 -6.68 -4.02
CA LYS A 99 4.08 -6.81 -2.75
C LYS A 99 5.44 -6.16 -2.88
N THR A 100 5.91 -5.53 -1.82
CA THR A 100 7.25 -4.98 -1.73
C THR A 100 7.84 -5.24 -0.36
N LEU A 101 9.16 -5.19 -0.27
CA LEU A 101 9.89 -5.27 0.99
C LEU A 101 10.38 -3.87 1.36
N LEU A 102 10.00 -3.41 2.55
CA LEU A 102 10.41 -2.11 3.03
C LEU A 102 11.44 -2.27 4.15
N PRO A 103 12.61 -1.60 4.05
CA PRO A 103 13.49 -1.43 5.19
C PRO A 103 12.71 -0.78 6.34
N LEU A 104 12.93 -1.27 7.55
CA LEU A 104 12.29 -0.75 8.75
C LEU A 104 13.25 0.18 9.50
N GLU A 105 12.93 1.47 9.51
CA GLU A 105 13.58 2.43 10.40
C GLU A 105 13.02 2.25 11.82
N ILE A 106 13.89 2.12 12.81
CA ILE A 106 13.47 2.00 14.21
C ILE A 106 14.01 3.22 14.94
N SER A 107 13.11 4.06 15.42
CA SER A 107 13.44 5.14 16.33
C SER A 107 13.30 4.64 17.77
N SER A 108 14.39 4.73 18.52
CA SER A 108 14.47 4.43 19.95
C SER A 108 14.16 5.66 20.81
#